data_AF-A0A3E0IQU5-F1
#
_entry.id   AF-A0A3E0IQU5-F1
#
_cell.length_a   1.000
_cell.length_b   1.000
_cell.length_c   1.000
_cell.angle_alpha   90.00
_cell.angle_beta   90.00
_cell.angle_gamma   90.00
#
_symmetry.space_group_name_H-M   'P 1'
#
loop_
_entity.id
_entity.type
_entity.pdbx_description
1 polymer ?
#
loop_
_entity_poly.entity_id
_entity_poly.type
_entity_poly.pdbx_seq_one_letter_code
_entity_poly.pdbx_strand_id
1 'polypeptide(L)'
;MEFLMLITVAIIIFSLVFDFINGFHDTANAVATAVSTRALSPRHAILLAAVMNFIGALTFTGVASTITKEIVDPFTLDNGLVVVL
;
A
#
# COMPACT_ATOMS: atom_id res chain seq x y z
N MET A 1 -2.96 -14.61 23.70
CA MET A 1 -1.68 -13.98 23.33
C MET A 1 -1.08 -14.65 22.10
N GLU A 2 -0.76 -15.95 22.14
CA GLU A 2 -0.22 -16.69 20.98
C GLU A 2 -1.09 -16.61 19.71
N PHE A 3 -2.41 -16.82 19.83
CA PHE A 3 -3.32 -16.77 18.68
C PHE A 3 -3.45 -15.38 18.05
N LEU A 4 -3.43 -14.33 18.87
CA LEU A 4 -3.51 -12.94 18.39
C LEU A 4 -2.23 -12.56 17.64
N MET A 5 -1.08 -12.95 18.17
CA MET A 5 0.22 -12.76 17.52
C MET A 5 0.30 -13.48 16.17
N LEU A 6 -0.20 -14.71 16.10
CA LEU A 6 -0.28 -15.48 14.86
C LEU A 6 -1.13 -14.76 13.80
N ILE A 7 -2.30 -14.23 14.20
CA ILE A 7 -3.18 -13.48 13.29
C ILE A 7 -2.50 -12.19 12.82
N THR A 8 -1.92 -11.39 13.71
CA THR A 8 -1.23 -10.14 13.32
C THR A 8 -0.08 -10.41 12.35
N VAL A 9 0.74 -11.44 12.60
CA VAL A 9 1.79 -11.84 11.66
C VAL A 9 1.21 -12.25 10.31
N ALA A 10 0.12 -13.01 10.29
CA ALA A 10 -0.56 -13.37 9.05
C ALA A 10 -1.08 -12.12 8.30
N ILE A 11 -1.73 -11.19 9.00
CA ILE A 11 -2.20 -9.92 8.43
C ILE A 11 -1.05 -9.16 7.79
N ILE A 12 0.07 -8.99 8.50
CA ILE A 12 1.25 -8.29 7.96
C ILE A 12 1.74 -8.98 6.68
N ILE A 13 1.84 -10.31 6.66
CA ILE A 13 2.27 -11.06 5.48
C ILE A 13 1.31 -10.82 4.31
N PHE A 14 0.01 -10.96 4.54
CA PHE A 14 -0.99 -10.76 3.47
C PHE A 14 -1.02 -9.31 2.97
N SER A 15 -0.91 -8.33 3.86
CA SER A 15 -0.83 -6.91 3.50
C SER A 15 0.42 -6.62 2.65
N LEU A 16 1.58 -7.17 3.00
CA LEU A 16 2.80 -7.02 2.19
C LEU A 16 2.67 -7.66 0.80
N VAL A 17 2.03 -8.83 0.70
CA VAL A 17 1.76 -9.49 -0.58
C VAL A 17 0.80 -8.66 -1.42
N PHE A 18 -0.27 -8.16 -0.81
CA PHE A 18 -1.24 -7.29 -1.46
C PHE A 18 -0.59 -6.00 -1.99
N ASP A 19 0.18 -5.31 -1.15
CA ASP A 19 0.90 -4.09 -1.52
C ASP A 19 1.90 -4.32 -2.66
N PHE A 20 2.60 -5.45 -2.66
CA PHE A 20 3.49 -5.81 -3.75
C PHE A 20 2.74 -5.98 -5.09
N ILE A 21 1.62 -6.72 -5.07
CA ILE A 21 0.79 -6.94 -6.26
C ILE A 21 0.21 -5.62 -6.78
N ASN A 22 -0.30 -4.77 -5.88
CA ASN A 22 -0.81 -3.45 -6.25
C ASN A 22 0.27 -2.57 -6.85
N GLY A 23 1.45 -2.51 -6.21
CA GLY A 23 2.59 -1.76 -6.73
C GLY A 23 3.01 -2.19 -8.14
N PHE A 24 2.92 -3.49 -8.46
CA PHE A 24 3.20 -3.99 -9.81
C PHE A 24 2.19 -3.46 -10.84
N HIS A 25 0.89 -3.52 -10.53
CA HIS A 25 -0.15 -3.00 -11.42
C HIS A 25 -0.05 -1.47 -11.58
N ASP A 26 0.21 -0.74 -10.50
CA ASP A 26 0.31 0.72 -10.52
C ASP A 26 1.56 1.21 -11.24
N THR A 27 2.66 0.45 -11.18
CA THR A 27 3.88 0.77 -11.93
C THR A 27 3.61 0.84 -13.43
N ALA A 28 2.77 -0.05 -13.97
CA ALA A 28 2.41 -0.01 -15.39
C ALA A 28 1.71 1.31 -15.75
N ASN A 29 0.77 1.76 -14.90
CA ASN A 29 0.03 3.01 -15.10
C ASN A 29 0.95 4.25 -15.00
N ALA A 30 1.87 4.27 -14.03
CA ALA A 30 2.78 5.39 -13.81
C ALA A 30 3.86 5.52 -14.90
N VAL A 31 4.31 4.39 -15.45
CA VAL A 31 5.47 4.34 -16.36
C VAL A 31 5.07 4.36 -17.84
N ALA A 32 3.86 3.90 -18.19
CA ALA A 32 3.42 3.73 -19.58
C ALA A 32 3.63 4.97 -20.45
N THR A 33 3.21 6.16 -19.99
CA THR A 33 3.34 7.40 -20.75
C THR A 33 4.80 7.81 -20.97
N ALA A 34 5.62 7.77 -19.91
CA ALA A 34 7.02 8.18 -19.99
C ALA A 34 7.87 7.27 -20.90
N VAL A 35 7.55 5.97 -20.92
CA VAL A 35 8.27 5.00 -21.75
C VAL A 35 7.76 4.98 -23.19
N SER A 36 6.44 5.02 -23.41
CA SER A 36 5.85 5.03 -24.76
C SER A 36 6.23 6.26 -25.57
N THR A 37 6.32 7.42 -24.92
CA THR A 37 6.80 8.68 -25.54
C THR A 37 8.31 8.76 -25.67
N ARG A 38 9.06 7.79 -25.12
CA ARG A 38 10.53 7.77 -25.07
C ARG A 38 11.14 8.93 -24.28
N ALA A 39 10.38 9.57 -23.39
CA ALA A 39 10.90 10.60 -22.51
C ALA A 39 11.90 10.03 -21.48
N LEU A 40 11.65 8.79 -21.03
CA LEU A 40 12.54 8.06 -20.12
C LEU A 40 12.74 6.62 -20.62
N SER A 41 13.95 6.08 -20.43
CA SER A 41 14.18 4.65 -20.62
C SER A 41 13.41 3.85 -19.54
N PRO A 42 12.99 2.60 -19.82
CA PRO A 42 12.20 1.79 -18.88
C PRO A 42 12.80 1.68 -17.47
N ARG A 43 14.11 1.47 -17.36
CA ARG A 43 14.78 1.33 -16.06
C ARG A 43 14.69 2.61 -15.21
N HIS A 44 14.96 3.76 -15.82
CA HIS A 44 14.88 5.06 -15.13
C HIS A 44 13.44 5.39 -14.71
N ALA A 45 12.46 5.08 -15.56
CA ALA A 45 11.06 5.33 -15.24
C ALA A 45 10.57 4.45 -14.08
N ILE A 46 10.94 3.17 -14.05
CA ILE A 46 10.62 2.26 -12.93
C ILE A 46 11.29 2.72 -11.64
N LEU A 47 12.57 3.10 -11.69
CA LEU A 47 13.29 3.59 -10.51
C LEU A 47 12.64 4.86 -9.96
N LEU A 48 12.29 5.81 -10.82
CA LEU A 48 11.59 7.02 -10.43
C LEU A 48 10.23 6.71 -9.80
N ALA A 49 9.43 5.83 -10.43
CA ALA A 49 8.13 5.42 -9.91
C ALA A 49 8.26 4.77 -8.53
N ALA A 50 9.23 3.87 -8.34
CA ALA A 50 9.48 3.21 -7.06
C ALA A 50 9.86 4.21 -5.95
N VAL A 51 10.78 5.14 -6.24
CA VAL A 51 11.21 6.16 -5.26
C VAL A 51 10.07 7.11 -4.92
N MET A 52 9.33 7.60 -5.92
CA MET A 52 8.19 8.51 -5.69
C MET A 52 7.06 7.80 -4.94
N ASN A 53 6.77 6.53 -5.25
CA ASN A 53 5.75 5.75 -4.53
C ASN A 53 6.15 5.55 -3.06
N PHE A 54 7.43 5.25 -2.80
CA PHE A 54 7.93 5.11 -1.43
C PHE A 54 7.86 6.44 -0.65
N ILE A 55 8.26 7.56 -1.26
CA ILE A 55 8.14 8.88 -0.64
C ILE A 55 6.66 9.21 -0.36
N GLY A 56 5.77 8.92 -1.32
CA GLY A 56 4.34 9.10 -1.15
C GLY A 56 3.80 8.32 0.05
N ALA A 57 4.16 7.03 0.17
CA ALA A 57 3.76 6.20 1.30
C ALA A 57 4.24 6.75 2.66
N LEU A 58 5.43 7.34 2.72
CA LEU A 58 5.97 7.92 3.96
C LEU A 58 5.38 9.28 4.33
N THR A 59 4.95 10.07 3.34
CA THR A 59 4.55 11.47 3.54
C THR A 59 3.04 11.70 3.49
N PHE A 60 2.29 10.83 2.79
CA PHE A 60 0.84 10.96 2.59
C PHE A 60 0.07 9.84 3.31
N THR A 61 -0.24 10.05 4.58
CA THR A 61 -1.07 9.15 5.40
C THR A 61 -2.56 9.54 5.45
N GLY A 62 -2.94 10.62 4.76
CA GLY A 62 -4.31 11.15 4.78
C GLY A 62 -5.37 10.13 4.33
N VAL A 63 -5.09 9.41 3.23
CA VAL A 63 -5.99 8.37 2.71
C VAL A 63 -6.16 7.24 3.73
N ALA A 64 -5.07 6.77 4.36
CA ALA A 64 -5.13 5.76 5.40
C ALA A 64 -6.01 6.22 6.58
N SER A 65 -5.86 7.48 7.02
CA SER A 65 -6.71 8.04 8.08
C SER A 65 -8.18 8.13 7.68
N THR A 66 -8.50 8.45 6.42
CA THR A 66 -9.88 8.50 5.94
C THR A 66 -10.50 7.11 5.92
N ILE A 67 -9.79 6.10 5.42
CA ILE A 67 -10.30 4.72 5.40
C ILE A 67 -10.61 4.23 6.81
N THR A 68 -9.71 4.45 7.78
CA THR A 68 -9.90 3.98 9.16
C THR A 68 -10.97 4.75 9.94
N LYS A 69 -11.29 6.00 9.56
CA LYS A 69 -12.28 6.81 10.32
C LYS A 69 -13.65 6.84 9.68
N GLU A 70 -13.71 6.87 8.36
CA GLU A 70 -14.96 7.12 7.62
C GLU A 70 -15.52 5.86 6.97
N ILE A 71 -14.70 4.83 6.72
CA ILE A 71 -15.13 3.60 6.05
C ILE A 71 -15.27 2.44 7.04
N VAL A 72 -14.25 2.21 7.87
CA VAL A 72 -14.25 1.12 8.86
C VAL A 72 -13.72 1.66 10.19
N ASP A 73 -14.62 2.20 11.03
CA ASP A 73 -14.27 2.65 12.38
C ASP A 73 -14.08 1.42 13.30
N PRO A 74 -12.83 1.10 13.69
CA PRO A 74 -12.54 -0.09 14.47
C PRO A 74 -13.04 -0.02 15.92
N PHE A 75 -13.35 1.17 16.42
CA PHE A 75 -13.84 1.37 17.78
C PHE A 75 -15.34 1.15 17.91
N THR A 76 -16.05 1.07 16.78
CA THR A 76 -17.50 0.80 16.73
C THR A 76 -17.85 -0.67 16.46
N LEU A 77 -16.86 -1.48 16.11
CA LEU A 77 -17.01 -2.89 15.77
C LEU A 77 -16.66 -3.79 16.96
N ASP A 78 -17.49 -4.79 17.24
CA ASP A 78 -17.32 -5.74 18.37
C ASP A 78 -15.91 -6.38 18.42
N ASN A 79 -15.26 -6.57 17.27
CA ASN A 79 -13.88 -7.07 17.15
C ASN A 79 -12.97 -6.14 16.32
N GLY A 80 -13.32 -4.87 16.14
CA GLY A 80 -12.58 -3.98 15.23
C GLY A 80 -11.13 -3.74 15.63
N LEU A 81 -10.83 -3.74 16.93
CA LEU A 81 -9.46 -3.66 17.43
C LEU A 81 -8.59 -4.84 17.00
N VAL A 82 -9.17 -6.02 16.76
CA VAL A 82 -8.44 -7.20 16.25
C VAL A 82 -8.06 -7.04 14.78
N VAL A 83 -8.78 -6.20 14.03
CA VAL A 83 -8.51 -5.90 12.62
C VAL A 83 -7.46 -4.79 12.45
N VAL A 84 -7.30 -3.93 13.47
CA VAL A 84 -6.30 -2.85 13.50
C VAL A 84 -4.95 -3.30 14.03
N LEU A 85 -4.93 -4.38 14.83
CA LEU A 85 -3.75 -4.91 15.51
C LEU A 85 -2.89 -5.83 14.64
#